data_AF-A0A3G4VU35-F1
#
_entry.id   AF-A0A3G4VU35-F1
#
_cell.length_a   1.000
_cell.length_b   1.000
_cell.length_c   1.000
_cell.angle_alpha   90.00
_cell.angle_beta   90.00
_cell.angle_gamma   90.00
#
_symmetry.space_group_name_H-M   'P 1'
#
loop_
_entity.id
_entity.type
_entity.pdbx_description
1 polymer ?
#
loop_
_entity_poly.entity_id
_entity_poly.type
_entity_poly.pdbx_seq_one_letter_code
_entity_poly.pdbx_strand_id
1 'polypeptide(L)' 'MTPSHWKRSSHCAEGNACVYVATGPAGHVLVADSGEPGGRVLALTPVAWGSLVGWLKAKRG' A
#
# COMPACT_ATOMS: atom_id res chain seq x y z
N MET A 1 13.01 -17.49 -1.22
CA MET A 1 12.24 -16.26 -0.94
C MET A 1 10.80 -16.57 -1.27
N THR A 2 9.93 -16.75 -0.28
CA THR A 2 8.49 -16.87 -0.51
C THR A 2 8.02 -15.61 -1.21
N PRO A 3 7.23 -15.69 -2.30
CA PRO A 3 6.68 -14.51 -2.92
C PRO A 3 5.80 -13.82 -1.88
N SER A 4 6.32 -12.74 -1.32
CA SER A 4 5.60 -11.82 -0.48
C SER A 4 4.35 -11.40 -1.27
N HIS A 5 3.15 -11.55 -0.71
CA HIS A 5 1.85 -11.30 -1.39
C HIS A 5 1.59 -9.81 -1.72
N TRP A 6 2.66 -9.04 -1.93
CA TRP A 6 2.64 -7.61 -2.21
C TRP A 6 2.46 -7.35 -3.69
N LYS A 7 1.51 -6.48 -3.99
CA LYS A 7 1.35 -5.87 -5.31
C LYS A 7 2.08 -4.54 -5.34
N ARG A 8 3.05 -4.42 -6.24
CA ARG A 8 3.76 -3.18 -6.52
C ARG A 8 2.93 -2.23 -7.39
N SER A 9 2.99 -0.94 -7.13
CA SER A 9 2.39 0.10 -7.98
C SER A 9 3.09 0.20 -9.35
N SER A 10 2.34 0.53 -10.39
CA SER A 10 2.87 0.82 -11.73
C SER A 10 3.68 2.12 -11.80
N HIS A 11 3.40 3.09 -10.92
CA HIS A 11 4.08 4.40 -10.88
C HIS A 11 5.47 4.39 -10.24
N CYS A 12 6.01 3.21 -9.93
CA CYS A 12 7.33 3.05 -9.33
C CYS A 12 8.47 3.71 -10.14
N ALA A 13 8.34 3.78 -11.46
CA ALA A 13 9.34 4.38 -12.33
C ALA A 13 9.33 5.92 -12.29
N GLU A 14 8.31 6.53 -11.70
CA GLU A 14 8.17 7.98 -11.60
C GLU A 14 8.71 8.44 -10.25
N GLY A 15 9.95 8.92 -10.24
CA GLY A 15 10.53 9.64 -9.09
C GLY A 15 10.57 8.87 -7.77
N ASN A 16 10.73 7.53 -7.81
CA ASN A 16 10.72 6.65 -6.64
C ASN A 16 9.39 6.65 -5.86
N ALA A 17 8.27 6.95 -6.51
CA ALA A 17 6.92 6.90 -5.91
C ALA A 17 6.38 5.47 -5.76
N CYS A 18 7.25 4.51 -5.43
CA CYS A 18 6.87 3.13 -5.26
C CYS A 18 5.96 2.94 -4.05
N VAL A 19 4.81 2.30 -4.27
CA VAL A 19 3.92 1.85 -3.21
C VAL A 19 3.65 0.36 -3.38
N TYR A 20 3.70 -0.37 -2.28
CA TYR A 20 3.41 -1.80 -2.23
C TYR A 20 2.17 -2.00 -1.36
N VAL A 21 1.25 -2.86 -1.81
CA VAL A 21 0.04 -3.20 -1.04
C VAL A 21 -0.14 -4.70 -0.90
N ALA A 22 -0.57 -5.16 0.28
CA ALA A 22 -0.85 -6.57 0.56
C ALA A 22 -2.06 -6.73 1.49
N THR A 23 -2.68 -7.90 1.44
CA THR A 23 -3.67 -8.30 2.46
C THR A 23 -2.93 -8.84 3.67
N GLY A 24 -3.17 -8.24 4.84
CA GLY A 24 -2.61 -8.64 6.12
C GLY A 24 -3.58 -9.46 6.99
N PRO A 25 -3.15 -9.83 8.21
CA PRO A 25 -3.99 -10.52 9.19
C PRO A 25 -5.31 -9.79 9.44
N ALA A 26 -6.38 -10.55 9.72
CA ALA A 26 -7.72 -10.01 9.96
C ALA A 26 -8.26 -9.11 8.83
N GLY A 27 -7.75 -9.28 7.60
CA GLY A 27 -8.20 -8.51 6.43
C GLY A 27 -7.68 -7.07 6.38
N HIS A 28 -6.66 -6.72 7.18
CA HIS A 28 -6.04 -5.41 7.08
C HIS A 28 -5.44 -5.18 5.69
N VAL A 29 -5.41 -3.93 5.26
CA VAL A 29 -4.66 -3.50 4.08
C VAL A 29 -3.31 -2.99 4.56
N LEU A 30 -2.26 -3.69 4.17
CA LEU A 30 -0.88 -3.28 4.42
C LEU A 30 -0.40 -2.41 3.27
N VAL A 31 0.21 -1.28 3.57
CA VAL A 31 0.80 -0.35 2.61
C VAL A 31 2.25 -0.11 3.01
N ALA A 32 3.18 -0.22 2.07
CA ALA A 32 4.60 -0.01 2.32
C ALA A 32 5.25 0.83 1.23
N ASP A 33 6.32 1.52 1.59
CA ASP A 33 7.21 2.27 0.68
C ASP A 33 8.22 1.37 -0.04
N SER A 34 8.51 0.20 0.52
CA SER A 34 9.39 -0.81 -0.09
C SER A 34 8.81 -2.23 0.04
N GLY A 35 9.10 -3.09 -0.94
CA GLY A 35 8.85 -4.53 -0.84
C GLY A 35 9.94 -5.30 -0.07
N GLU A 36 10.97 -4.60 0.39
CA GLU A 36 12.11 -5.16 1.11
C GLU A 36 11.78 -5.43 2.59
N PRO A 37 12.39 -6.46 3.20
CA PRO A 37 12.29 -6.70 4.65
C PRO A 37 12.78 -5.49 5.45
N GLY A 38 11.99 -5.00 6.40
CA GLY A 38 12.32 -3.84 7.23
C GLY A 38 11.83 -2.49 6.70
N GLY A 39 11.11 -2.48 5.57
CA GLY A 39 10.38 -1.30 5.08
C GLY A 39 9.32 -0.80 6.06
N ARG A 40 8.90 0.45 5.91
CA ARG A 40 7.87 1.03 6.77
C ARG A 40 6.50 0.53 6.30
N VAL A 41 5.81 -0.21 7.16
CA VAL A 41 4.49 -0.75 6.86
C VAL A 41 3.43 0.00 7.66
N LEU A 42 2.45 0.55 6.95
CA LEU A 42 1.20 1.06 7.50
C LEU A 42 0.13 -0.02 7.38
N ALA A 43 -0.48 -0.42 8.50
CA ALA A 43 -1.60 -1.35 8.52
C ALA A 43 -2.91 -0.57 8.72
N LEU A 44 -3.85 -0.74 7.80
CA LEU A 44 -5.15 -0.07 7.80
C LEU A 44 -6.26 -1.09 7.91
N THR A 45 -7.30 -0.78 8.70
CA THR A 45 -8.55 -1.53 8.63
C THR A 45 -9.20 -1.33 7.25
N PRO A 46 -10.06 -2.25 6.78
CA PRO A 46 -10.76 -2.07 5.51
C PRO A 46 -11.53 -0.75 5.40
N VAL A 47 -12.13 -0.29 6.50
CA VAL A 47 -12.86 0.98 6.58
C VAL A 47 -11.91 2.17 6.42
N ALA A 48 -10.79 2.18 7.17
CA ALA A 48 -9.80 3.26 7.08
C ALA A 48 -9.15 3.35 5.69
N TRP A 49 -8.89 2.20 5.05
CA TRP A 49 -8.42 2.15 3.67
C TRP A 49 -9.43 2.78 2.69
N GLY A 50 -10.71 2.42 2.81
CA GLY A 50 -11.77 3.01 1.99
C GLY A 50 -11.85 4.54 2.13
N SER A 51 -11.81 5.05 3.36
CA SER A 51 -11.80 6.49 3.63
C SER A 51 -10.57 7.20 3.04
N LEU A 52 -9.38 6.61 3.19
CA LEU A 52 -8.13 7.17 2.63
C LEU A 52 -8.20 7.26 1.10
N VAL A 53 -8.62 6.19 0.42
CA VAL A 53 -8.75 6.18 -1.05
C VAL A 53 -9.78 7.20 -1.52
N GLY A 54 -10.90 7.33 -0.81
CA GLY A 54 -11.92 8.34 -1.09
C GLY A 54 -11.36 9.76 -1.00
N TRP A 55 -10.64 10.06 0.08
CA TRP A 55 -10.00 11.37 0.28
C TRP A 55 -8.94 11.68 -0.78
N LEU A 56 -8.08 10.71 -1.12
CA LEU A 56 -7.05 10.88 -2.16
C LEU A 56 -7.65 11.16 -3.54
N LYS A 57 -8.76 10.49 -3.88
CA LYS A 57 -9.48 10.74 -5.15
C LYS A 57 -10.08 12.15 -5.18
N ALA A 58 -10.68 12.60 -4.07
CA ALA A 58 -11.25 13.94 -3.97
C ALA A 58 -10.19 15.05 -4.06
N LYS A 59 -8.98 14.81 -3.55
CA LYS A 59 -7.83 15.75 -3.65
C LYS A 59 -7.23 15.87 -5.05
N ARG A 60 -7.56 14.96 -5.97
CA ARG A 60 -7.03 14.94 -7.34
C ARG A 60 -7.92 15.72 -8.33
N GLY A 61 -9.08 16.22 -7.89
CA GLY A 61 -9.92 17.18 -8.61
C GLY A 61 -9.69 18.59 -8.08
#